data_AF-A0A2J4Y2S4-F1
#
_entry.id   AF-A0A2J4Y2S4-F1
#
_cell.length_a   1.000
_cell.length_b   1.000
_cell.length_c   1.000
_cell.angle_alpha   90.00
_cell.angle_beta   90.00
_cell.angle_gamma   90.00
#
_symmetry.space_group_name_H-M   'P 1'
#
loop_
_entity.id
_entity.type
_entity.pdbx_description
1 polymer ?
#
loop_
_entity_poly.entity_id
_entity_poly.type
_entity_poly.pdbx_seq_one_letter_code
_entity_poly.pdbx_strand_id
1 'polypeptide(L)'
;LRRRNRVGMGTCQGELCACRAAGLLARFNVTTSARSLTQLSQFLNERWKGVQPVAWGDALRESEFTRWVYLGLCGLQKEHQDEV
;
A
#
# COMPACT_ATOMS: atom_id res chain seq x y z
N LEU A 1 0.78 8.80 -3.47
CA LEU A 1 -0.14 8.16 -4.44
C LEU A 1 -1.52 8.82 -4.42
N ARG A 2 -2.43 8.45 -3.50
CA ARG A 2 -3.86 8.86 -3.45
C ARG A 2 -4.21 10.26 -3.99
N ARG A 3 -3.62 11.33 -3.47
CA ARG A 3 -4.03 12.71 -3.82
C ARG A 3 -3.79 13.08 -5.28
N ARG A 4 -2.76 12.51 -5.92
CA ARG A 4 -2.39 12.86 -7.31
C ARG A 4 -3.18 12.07 -8.35
N ASN A 5 -3.45 10.81 -8.06
CA ASN A 5 -3.96 9.85 -9.03
C ASN A 5 -5.32 9.25 -8.65
N ARG A 6 -5.89 9.65 -7.50
CA ARG A 6 -7.14 9.11 -6.95
C ARG A 6 -7.14 7.58 -6.75
N VAL A 7 -5.96 6.95 -6.74
CA VAL A 7 -5.81 5.52 -6.45
C VAL A 7 -6.19 5.26 -5.00
N GLY A 8 -6.96 4.20 -4.76
CA GLY A 8 -7.50 3.88 -3.44
C GLY A 8 -8.65 4.78 -3.00
N MET A 9 -9.34 5.44 -3.95
CA MET A 9 -10.60 6.14 -3.68
C MET A 9 -11.79 5.29 -4.12
N GLY A 10 -12.82 5.22 -3.28
CA GLY A 10 -14.01 4.42 -3.52
C GLY A 10 -13.83 2.95 -3.12
N THR A 11 -14.70 2.08 -3.63
CA THR A 11 -14.67 0.63 -3.34
C THR A 11 -13.42 -0.05 -3.90
N CYS A 12 -12.77 0.55 -4.90
CA CYS A 12 -11.46 0.12 -5.38
C CYS A 12 -10.38 0.53 -4.37
N GLN A 13 -10.15 -0.38 -3.44
CA GLN A 13 -9.19 -0.30 -2.34
C GLN A 13 -7.73 -0.08 -2.78
N GLY A 14 -7.44 -0.13 -4.07
CA GLY A 14 -6.11 0.17 -4.57
C GLY A 14 -5.08 -0.93 -4.30
N GLU A 15 -5.51 -2.12 -3.84
CA GLU A 15 -4.62 -3.14 -3.29
C GLU A 15 -3.53 -3.57 -4.25
N LEU A 16 -3.83 -3.96 -5.49
CA LEU A 16 -2.78 -4.33 -6.46
C LEU A 16 -2.39 -3.18 -7.38
N CYS A 17 -3.31 -2.25 -7.65
CA CYS A 17 -3.06 -1.17 -8.59
C CYS A 17 -2.20 -0.04 -8.01
N ALA A 18 -2.11 0.10 -6.68
CA ALA A 18 -1.18 1.04 -6.06
C ALA A 18 0.29 0.69 -6.35
N CYS A 19 0.67 -0.59 -6.28
CA CYS A 19 2.02 -1.04 -6.64
C CYS A 19 2.35 -0.70 -8.11
N ARG A 20 1.43 -1.00 -9.02
CA ARG A 20 1.61 -0.68 -10.46
C ARG A 20 1.68 0.83 -10.70
N ALA A 21 0.82 1.61 -10.03
CA ALA A 21 0.84 3.06 -10.12
C ALA A 21 2.17 3.64 -9.62
N ALA A 22 2.73 3.13 -8.53
CA ALA A 22 4.05 3.52 -8.04
C ALA A 22 5.14 3.26 -9.09
N GLY A 23 5.12 2.08 -9.73
CA GLY A 23 6.05 1.74 -10.82
C GLY A 23 5.91 2.65 -12.04
N LEU A 24 4.68 3.01 -12.44
CA LEU A 24 4.44 3.94 -13.53
C LEU A 24 4.96 5.35 -13.22
N LEU A 25 4.78 5.82 -11.99
CA LEU A 25 5.29 7.13 -11.59
C LEU A 25 6.83 7.19 -11.63
N ALA A 26 7.50 6.09 -11.30
CA ALA A 26 8.94 5.96 -11.47
C ALA A 26 9.33 5.96 -12.96
N ARG A 27 8.63 5.17 -13.79
CA ARG A 27 8.89 5.05 -15.23
C ARG A 27 8.70 6.36 -15.99
N PHE A 28 7.74 7.18 -15.61
CA PHE A 28 7.47 8.48 -16.23
C PHE A 28 8.27 9.63 -15.59
N ASN A 29 9.30 9.34 -14.78
CA ASN A 29 10.14 10.33 -14.10
C ASN A 29 9.36 11.33 -13.22
N VAL A 30 8.17 10.97 -12.74
CA VAL A 30 7.38 11.79 -11.80
C VAL A 30 7.95 11.70 -10.38
N THR A 31 8.62 10.59 -10.08
CA THR A 31 9.30 10.32 -8.81
C THR A 31 10.44 9.33 -9.06
N THR A 32 11.41 9.26 -8.14
CA THR A 32 12.46 8.24 -8.20
C THR A 32 11.92 6.88 -7.79
N SER A 33 12.59 5.78 -8.14
CA SER A 33 12.17 4.42 -7.74
C SER A 33 12.07 4.30 -6.21
N ALA A 34 13.08 4.79 -5.48
CA ALA A 34 13.09 4.79 -4.02
C ALA A 34 11.90 5.58 -3.43
N ARG A 35 11.66 6.79 -3.93
CA ARG A 35 10.54 7.63 -3.45
C ARG A 35 9.18 7.03 -3.81
N SER A 36 9.08 6.31 -4.92
CA SER A 36 7.86 5.62 -5.33
C SER A 36 7.53 4.45 -4.39
N LEU A 37 8.55 3.71 -3.95
CA LEU A 37 8.41 2.67 -2.93
C LEU A 37 7.99 3.25 -1.57
N THR A 38 8.62 4.35 -1.12
CA THR A 38 8.21 5.03 0.12
C THR A 38 6.77 5.53 0.04
N GLN A 39 6.36 6.11 -1.09
CA GLN A 39 4.98 6.57 -1.28
C GLN A 39 3.96 5.42 -1.34
N LEU A 40 4.39 4.23 -1.76
CA LEU A 40 3.60 3.01 -1.74
C LEU A 40 3.43 2.50 -0.30
N SER A 41 4.51 2.41 0.47
CA SER A 41 4.46 2.03 1.90
C SER A 41 3.53 2.94 2.69
N GLN A 42 3.72 4.25 2.58
CA GLN A 42 2.85 5.24 3.23
C GLN A 42 1.39 5.11 2.83
N PHE A 43 1.10 4.79 1.55
CA PHE A 43 -0.26 4.59 1.10
C PHE A 43 -0.92 3.37 1.78
N LEU A 44 -0.18 2.27 1.96
CA LEU A 44 -0.67 1.06 2.63
C LEU A 44 -0.85 1.26 4.12
N ASN A 45 0.05 1.99 4.79
CA ASN A 45 -0.09 2.27 6.21
C ASN A 45 -1.27 3.21 6.50
N GLU A 46 -1.46 4.26 5.68
CA GLU A 46 -2.64 5.12 5.82
C GLU A 46 -3.94 4.35 5.61
N ARG A 47 -3.91 3.30 4.79
CA ARG A 47 -5.02 2.37 4.61
C ARG A 47 -5.21 1.47 5.83
N TRP A 48 -4.13 0.90 6.37
CA TRP A 48 -4.16 0.09 7.59
C TRP A 48 -4.77 0.85 8.78
N LYS A 49 -4.38 2.12 8.99
CA LYS A 49 -4.98 2.98 10.04
C LYS A 49 -6.50 3.06 9.96
N GLY A 50 -7.08 3.02 8.76
CA GLY A 50 -8.53 3.04 8.57
C GLY A 50 -9.21 1.69 8.80
N VAL A 51 -8.51 0.58 8.57
CA VAL A 51 -9.02 -0.79 8.73
C VAL A 51 -8.82 -1.31 10.15
N GLN A 52 -7.75 -0.90 10.83
CA GLN A 52 -7.36 -1.35 12.17
C GLN A 52 -8.52 -1.38 13.18
N PRO A 53 -9.41 -0.37 13.27
CA PRO A 53 -10.52 -0.38 14.24
C PRO A 53 -11.58 -1.44 13.97
N VAL A 54 -11.57 -2.08 12.80
CA VAL A 54 -12.51 -3.13 12.39
C VAL A 54 -11.81 -4.40 11.94
N ALA A 55 -10.52 -4.56 12.25
CA ALA A 55 -9.67 -5.66 11.83
C ALA A 55 -9.96 -6.94 12.64
N TRP A 56 -11.17 -7.48 12.50
CA TRP A 56 -11.58 -8.77 13.05
C TRP A 56 -12.33 -9.60 12.00
N GLY A 57 -12.39 -10.91 12.22
CA GLY A 57 -13.05 -11.82 11.28
C GLY A 57 -12.42 -11.75 9.88
N ASP A 58 -13.26 -11.56 8.87
CA ASP A 58 -12.82 -11.53 7.48
C ASP A 58 -11.95 -10.30 7.15
N ALA A 59 -12.20 -9.15 7.79
CA ALA A 59 -11.39 -7.95 7.57
C ALA A 59 -9.92 -8.14 8.02
N LEU A 60 -9.69 -8.91 9.09
CA LEU A 60 -8.34 -9.26 9.53
C LEU A 60 -7.66 -10.22 8.54
N ARG A 61 -8.40 -11.21 8.03
CA ARG A 61 -7.89 -12.14 7.02
C ARG A 61 -7.51 -11.43 5.73
N GLU A 62 -8.35 -10.52 5.25
CA GLU A 62 -8.05 -9.68 4.08
C GLU A 62 -6.80 -8.83 4.32
N SER A 63 -6.67 -8.20 5.49
CA SER A 63 -5.51 -7.38 5.82
C SER A 63 -4.20 -8.17 5.82
N GLU A 64 -4.19 -9.38 6.40
CA GLU A 64 -3.03 -10.27 6.36
C GLU A 64 -2.73 -10.78 4.95
N PHE A 65 -3.75 -11.09 4.15
CA PHE A 65 -3.55 -11.48 2.75
C PHE A 65 -2.87 -10.35 1.96
N THR A 66 -3.34 -9.12 2.12
CA THR A 66 -2.75 -7.94 1.48
C THR A 66 -1.31 -7.71 1.91
N ARG A 67 -1.03 -7.86 3.22
CA ARG A 67 0.33 -7.80 3.75
C ARG A 67 1.22 -8.88 3.14
N TRP A 68 0.74 -10.11 3.02
CA TRP A 68 1.47 -11.21 2.39
C TRP A 68 1.75 -10.94 0.91
N VAL A 69 0.79 -10.41 0.15
CA VAL A 69 0.99 -10.02 -1.25
C VAL A 69 2.10 -8.96 -1.36
N TYR A 70 2.07 -7.93 -0.52
CA TYR A 70 3.04 -6.84 -0.62
C TYR A 70 4.44 -7.23 -0.18
N LEU A 71 4.58 -7.98 0.91
CA LEU A 71 5.87 -8.43 1.42
C LEU A 71 6.45 -9.58 0.58
N GLY A 72 5.61 -10.54 0.20
CA GLY A 72 6.02 -11.77 -0.46
C GLY A 72 6.13 -11.65 -1.98
N LEU A 73 5.14 -11.06 -2.64
CA LEU A 73 5.09 -10.98 -4.11
C LEU A 73 5.70 -9.68 -4.64
N CYS A 74 5.37 -8.55 -4.02
CA CYS A 74 5.82 -7.24 -4.49
C CYS A 74 7.18 -6.81 -3.92
N GLY A 75 7.75 -7.58 -2.99
CA GLY A 75 9.07 -7.31 -2.40
C GLY A 75 9.14 -6.00 -1.62
N LEU A 76 8.01 -5.48 -1.14
CA LEU A 76 8.00 -4.29 -0.30
C LEU A 76 8.67 -4.67 1.03
N GLN A 77 9.78 -4.02 1.38
CA GLN A 77 10.48 -4.32 2.62
C GLN A 77 9.60 -3.95 3.82
N LYS A 78 9.68 -4.79 4.86
CA LYS A 78 8.98 -4.58 6.13
C LYS A 78 9.48 -3.28 6.78
N GLU A 79 8.56 -2.47 7.28
CA GLU A 79 8.96 -1.30 8.07
C GLU A 79 9.65 -1.73 9.36
N HIS A 80 10.58 -0.90 9.84
CA HIS A 80 11.34 -1.14 11.06
C HIS A 80 10.39 -1.21 12.26
N GLN A 81 10.69 -2.11 13.19
CA GLN A 81 9.88 -2.40 14.38
C GLN A 81 9.70 -1.15 15.24
N ASP A 82 8.56 -0.47 15.13
CA ASP A 82 8.06 0.48 16.13
C ASP A 82 6.54 0.67 15.92
N GLU A 83 5.76 -0.40 16.04
CA GLU A 83 4.31 -0.30 16.24
C GLU A 83 3.86 -1.50 17.09
N VAL A 84 3.75 -1.22 18.40
CA VAL A 84 3.12 -1.95 19.54
C VAL A 84 2.93 -3.46 19.41
#